data_AF-A0A609VN73-F1
#
_entry.id   AF-A0A609VN73-F1
#
_cell.length_a   1.000
_cell.length_b   1.000
_cell.length_c   1.000
_cell.angle_alpha   90.00
_cell.angle_beta   90.00
_cell.angle_gamma   90.00
#
_symmetry.space_group_name_H-M   'P 1'
#
loop_
_entity.id
_entity.type
_entity.pdbx_description
1 polymer ?
#
loop_
_entity_poly.entity_id
_entity_poly.type
_entity_poly.pdbx_seq_one_letter_code
_entity_poly.pdbx_strand_id
1 'polypeptide(L)' 'MRISFKRATEQQRKEFLADDVAAVYDLMKEVVESGNYTAAKMLKLQFLLGDLKYKSEVVAGRREH' A
#
# COMPACT_ATOMS: atom_id res chain seq x y z
N MET A 1 4.33 -12.80 14.87
CA MET A 1 5.20 -12.53 13.70
C MET A 1 4.30 -12.33 12.49
N ARG A 2 4.20 -11.12 11.92
CA ARG A 2 3.35 -10.85 10.74
C ARG A 2 4.01 -11.54 9.53
N ILE A 3 3.28 -12.42 8.84
CA ILE A 3 3.78 -13.11 7.64
C ILE A 3 4.07 -12.04 6.56
N SER A 4 5.19 -12.16 5.86
CA SER A 4 5.52 -11.23 4.77
C SER A 4 4.57 -11.44 3.59
N PHE A 5 4.23 -10.37 2.86
CA PHE A 5 3.34 -10.45 1.70
C PHE A 5 3.77 -11.50 0.67
N LYS A 6 5.07 -11.64 0.44
CA LYS A 6 5.64 -12.66 -0.46
C LYS A 6 5.36 -14.10 -0.02
N ARG A 7 5.31 -14.35 1.30
CA ARG A 7 5.07 -15.68 1.88
C ARG A 7 3.62 -15.91 2.29
N ALA A 8 2.76 -14.90 2.16
CA ALA A 8 1.34 -14.97 2.49
C ALA A 8 0.58 -15.84 1.48
N THR A 9 -0.48 -16.50 1.95
CA THR A 9 -1.42 -17.18 1.07
C THR A 9 -2.14 -16.18 0.16
N GLU A 10 -2.77 -16.65 -0.91
CA GLU A 10 -3.52 -15.76 -1.81
C GLU A 10 -4.61 -14.97 -1.07
N GLN A 11 -5.32 -15.63 -0.16
CA GLN A 11 -6.34 -15.00 0.68
C GLN A 11 -5.73 -13.91 1.58
N GLN A 12 -4.62 -14.21 2.25
CA GLN A 12 -3.92 -13.22 3.10
C GLN A 12 -3.37 -12.04 2.28
N ARG A 13 -2.92 -12.27 1.04
CA ARG A 13 -2.47 -11.17 0.15
C ARG A 13 -3.60 -10.23 -0.23
N LYS A 14 -4.82 -10.75 -0.44
CA LYS A 14 -6.02 -9.94 -0.69
C LYS A 14 -6.37 -9.10 0.54
N GLU A 15 -6.31 -9.68 1.73
CA GLU A 15 -6.51 -8.97 3.01
C GLU A 15 -5.46 -7.88 3.22
N PHE A 16 -4.17 -8.20 3.04
CA PHE A 16 -3.10 -7.22 3.15
C PHE A 16 -3.27 -6.07 2.16
N LEU A 17 -3.63 -6.36 0.91
CA LEU A 17 -3.89 -5.33 -0.09
C LEU A 17 -5.05 -4.43 0.34
N ALA A 18 -6.14 -4.99 0.86
CA ALA A 18 -7.29 -4.20 1.33
C ALA A 18 -6.91 -3.28 2.51
N ASP A 19 -6.17 -3.80 3.50
CA ASP A 19 -5.66 -3.02 4.63
C ASP A 19 -4.74 -1.88 4.16
N ASP A 20 -3.83 -2.17 3.22
CA ASP A 20 -2.90 -1.18 2.69
C ASP A 20 -3.62 -0.10 1.87
N VAL A 21 -4.65 -0.44 1.09
CA VAL A 21 -5.50 0.54 0.38
C VAL A 21 -6.11 1.51 1.38
N ALA A 22 -6.71 1.00 2.47
CA ALA A 22 -7.35 1.83 3.49
C ALA A 22 -6.33 2.77 4.16
N ALA A 23 -5.18 2.24 4.58
CA ALA A 23 -4.14 3.03 5.23
C ALA A 23 -3.55 4.13 4.32
N VAL A 24 -3.35 3.83 3.04
CA VAL A 24 -2.86 4.82 2.05
C VAL A 24 -3.91 5.90 1.80
N TYR A 25 -5.18 5.52 1.68
CA TYR A 25 -6.27 6.47 1.50
C TYR A 25 -6.39 7.43 2.69
N ASP A 26 -6.36 6.91 3.92
CA ASP A 26 -6.45 7.74 5.13
C ASP A 26 -5.28 8.72 5.24
N LEU A 27 -4.06 8.27 4.93
CA LEU A 27 -2.89 9.15 4.90
C LEU A 27 -3.02 10.22 3.81
N MET A 28 -3.47 9.85 2.61
CA MET A 28 -3.68 10.81 1.52
C MET A 28 -4.72 11.86 1.92
N LYS A 29 -5.83 11.43 2.52
CA LYS A 29 -6.88 12.31 3.05
C LYS A 29 -6.30 13.27 4.08
N GLU A 30 -5.54 12.80 5.06
CA GLU A 30 -4.88 13.65 6.06
C GLU A 30 -3.97 14.70 5.41
N VAL A 31 -3.15 14.31 4.43
CA VAL A 31 -2.24 15.22 3.71
C VAL A 31 -3.02 16.31 2.99
N VAL A 32 -4.11 15.95 2.31
CA VAL A 32 -4.97 16.89 1.57
C VAL A 32 -5.70 17.82 2.52
N GLU A 33 -6.36 17.29 3.55
CA GLU A 33 -7.14 18.07 4.53
C GLU A 33 -6.26 19.01 5.35
N SER A 34 -5.04 18.59 5.69
CA SER A 34 -4.09 19.44 6.42
C SER A 34 -3.38 20.46 5.54
N GLY A 35 -3.43 20.32 4.20
CA GLY A 35 -2.65 21.14 3.27
C GLY A 35 -1.13 21.01 3.42
N ASN A 36 -0.64 20.03 4.18
CA ASN A 36 0.77 19.85 4.48
C ASN A 36 1.44 18.94 3.45
N TYR A 37 1.87 19.53 2.34
CA TYR A 37 2.56 18.86 1.24
C TYR A 37 4.08 18.86 1.38
N THR A 38 4.61 18.72 2.60
CA THR A 38 6.06 18.61 2.80
C THR A 38 6.63 17.47 1.95
N ALA A 39 7.86 17.66 1.45
CA ALA A 39 8.56 16.65 0.64
C ALA A 39 8.60 15.29 1.34
N ALA A 40 8.78 15.26 2.66
CA ALA A 40 8.73 14.04 3.46
C ALA A 40 7.39 13.31 3.38
N LYS A 41 6.26 14.02 3.50
CA LYS A 41 4.91 13.43 3.39
C LYS A 41 4.64 12.92 1.97
N MET A 42 5.06 13.68 0.96
CA MET A 42 4.89 13.28 -0.45
C MET A 42 5.76 12.06 -0.81
N LEU A 43 7.01 12.00 -0.33
CA LEU A 43 7.89 10.84 -0.52
C LEU A 43 7.34 9.59 0.18
N LYS A 44 6.77 9.75 1.38
CA LYS A 44 6.10 8.65 2.09
C LYS A 44 4.90 8.12 1.29
N LEU A 45 4.05 9.01 0.76
CA LEU A 45 2.93 8.63 -0.10
C LEU A 45 3.41 7.91 -1.37
N GLN A 46 4.46 8.42 -2.03
CA GLN A 46 5.04 7.80 -3.22
C GLN A 46 5.53 6.37 -2.93
N PHE A 47 6.23 6.17 -1.81
CA PHE A 47 6.70 4.85 -1.40
C PHE A 47 5.55 3.88 -1.18
N LEU A 48 4.52 4.30 -0.42
CA LEU A 48 3.37 3.46 -0.11
C LEU A 48 2.54 3.13 -1.35
N LEU A 49 2.33 4.09 -2.25
CA LEU A 49 1.67 3.86 -3.53
C LEU A 49 2.45 2.88 -4.42
N GLY A 50 3.78 2.95 -4.40
CA GLY A 50 4.65 1.99 -5.10
C GLY A 50 4.48 0.56 -4.58
N ASP A 51 4.46 0.40 -3.26
CA ASP A 51 4.21 -0.90 -2.61
C ASP A 51 2.79 -1.42 -2.89
N LEU A 52 1.78 -0.54 -2.79
CA LEU A 52 0.39 -0.87 -3.12
C LEU A 52 0.24 -1.34 -4.57
N LYS A 53 0.89 -0.64 -5.51
CA LYS A 53 0.94 -1.04 -6.92
C LYS A 53 1.54 -2.44 -7.06
N TYR A 54 2.70 -2.70 -6.47
CA TYR A 54 3.34 -4.01 -6.53
C TYR A 54 2.43 -5.12 -5.99
N LYS A 55 1.84 -4.92 -4.81
CA LYS A 55 0.90 -5.89 -4.21
C LYS A 55 -0.32 -6.12 -5.09
N SER A 56 -0.85 -5.07 -5.73
CA SER A 56 -1.97 -5.19 -6.67
C SER A 56 -1.62 -5.97 -7.94
N GLU A 57 -0.39 -5.82 -8.46
CA GLU A 57 0.09 -6.58 -9.62
C GLU A 57 0.25 -8.06 -9.28
N VAL A 58 0.76 -8.36 -8.09
CA VAL A 58 0.90 -9.72 -7.58
C VAL A 58 -0.47 -10.39 -7.37
N VAL A 59 -1.42 -9.73 -6.71
CA VAL A 59 -2.78 -10.27 -6.50
C VAL A 59 -3.52 -10.48 -7.82
N ALA A 60 -3.31 -9.58 -8.79
CA ALA A 60 -3.90 -9.71 -10.12
C ALA A 60 -3.21 -10.75 -11.02
N GLY A 61 -2.16 -11.43 -10.54
CA GLY A 61 -1.39 -12.41 -11.33
C GLY A 61 -0.58 -11.79 -12.47
N ARG A 62 -0.38 -10.46 -12.47
CA ARG A 62 0.39 -9.72 -13.49
C ARG A 62 1.89 -9.71 -13.20
N ARG A 63 2.31 -10.16 -12.01
CA ARG A 63 3.70 -10.15 -11.56
C ARG A 63 3.99 -11.30 -10.60
N GLU A 64 5.17 -11.89 -10.73
CA GLU A 64 5.66 -12.93 -9.83
C GLU A 64 6.19 -12.35 -8.49
N HIS A 65 6.25 -13.21 -7.47
CA HIS A 65 6.49 -12.84 -6.07
C HIS A 65 7.97 -12.60 -5.74
#